data_AF-A0A399FAF3-F1
#
_entry.id   AF-A0A399FAF3-F1
#
_cell.length_a   1.000
_cell.length_b   1.000
_cell.length_c   1.000
_cell.angle_alpha   90.00
_cell.angle_beta   90.00
_cell.angle_gamma   90.00
#
_symmetry.space_group_name_H-M   'P 1'
#
loop_
_entity.id
_entity.type
_entity.pdbx_description
1 polymer ?
#
loop_
_entity_poly.entity_id
_entity_poly.type
_entity_poly.pdbx_seq_one_letter_code
_entity_poly.pdbx_strand_id
1 'polypeptide(L)'
;MPLLTTRLQLELSQTLLHAVLSAGVARLELPIKLLRFSLGHLSGGEITRCTLSPEAWALGLRFASGPALELRLRPLGYWPKPQVWRIRIENLHFSGFSGAPLLNLAPARVLEVATSQANRKLPGLLSMGKGLELQVHTAPLLQKVLSEASLEGALRERLGLEPQLGLELTQLELLEEKLALTLQGRA
;
A
#
# COMPACT_ATOMS: atom_id res chain seq x y z
N MET A 1 0.85 37.88 -1.18
CA MET A 1 1.67 37.13 -2.15
C MET A 1 0.82 35.97 -2.67
N PRO A 2 0.74 35.72 -3.99
CA PRO A 2 0.01 34.55 -4.49
C PRO A 2 0.73 33.28 -4.03
N LEU A 3 -0.01 32.36 -3.40
CA LEU A 3 0.51 31.03 -3.08
C LEU A 3 0.88 30.34 -4.40
N LEU A 4 2.14 29.95 -4.55
CA LEU A 4 2.56 29.18 -5.72
C LEU A 4 1.98 27.77 -5.58
N THR A 5 0.94 27.48 -6.36
CA THR A 5 0.38 26.13 -6.47
C THR A 5 1.03 25.41 -7.64
N THR A 6 1.87 24.42 -7.34
CA THR A 6 2.49 23.55 -8.34
C THR A 6 1.70 22.26 -8.42
N ARG A 7 1.36 21.82 -9.64
CA ARG A 7 0.69 20.55 -9.89
C ARG A 7 1.68 19.57 -10.50
N LEU A 8 1.77 18.38 -9.93
CA LEU A 8 2.59 17.27 -10.44
C LEU A 8 1.69 16.09 -10.79
N GLN A 9 1.86 15.55 -11.99
CA GLN A 9 1.20 14.33 -12.42
C GLN A 9 2.23 13.21 -12.47
N LEU A 10 1.90 12.08 -11.83
CA LEU A 10 2.73 10.90 -11.76
C LEU A 10 1.95 9.71 -12.30
N GLU A 11 2.61 8.89 -13.11
CA GLU A 11 2.08 7.60 -13.57
C GLU A 11 2.99 6.48 -13.05
N LEU A 12 2.42 5.56 -12.28
CA LEU A 12 3.07 4.31 -11.94
C LEU A 12 2.53 3.21 -12.86
N SER A 13 3.38 2.69 -13.74
CA SER A 13 3.04 1.50 -14.53
C SER A 13 3.02 0.23 -13.69
N GLN A 14 2.30 -0.78 -14.16
CA GLN A 14 2.27 -2.11 -13.55
C GLN A 14 3.66 -2.71 -13.41
N THR A 15 4.51 -2.53 -14.42
CA THR A 15 5.90 -3.01 -14.39
C THR A 15 6.68 -2.37 -13.24
N LEU A 16 6.52 -1.06 -13.03
CA LEU A 16 7.20 -0.35 -11.94
C LEU A 16 6.64 -0.77 -10.58
N LEU A 17 5.31 -0.88 -10.46
CA LEU A 17 4.64 -1.40 -9.26
C LEU A 17 5.11 -2.82 -8.94
N HIS A 18 5.16 -3.70 -9.94
CA HIS A 18 5.65 -5.06 -9.79
C HIS A 18 7.11 -5.07 -9.30
N ALA A 19 8.00 -4.27 -9.89
CA ALA A 19 9.40 -4.20 -9.48
C ALA A 19 9.56 -3.72 -8.03
N VAL A 20 8.87 -2.65 -7.64
CA VAL A 20 8.91 -2.10 -6.28
C VAL A 20 8.37 -3.10 -5.26
N LEU A 21 7.22 -3.72 -5.56
CA LEU A 21 6.62 -4.72 -4.68
C LEU A 21 7.52 -5.96 -4.59
N SER A 22 8.12 -6.41 -5.69
CA SER A 22 9.02 -7.57 -5.69
C SER A 22 10.22 -7.34 -4.79
N ALA A 23 10.84 -6.15 -4.86
CA ALA A 23 11.96 -5.78 -3.98
C ALA A 23 11.56 -5.76 -2.50
N GLY A 24 10.34 -5.30 -2.20
CA GLY A 24 9.81 -5.29 -0.83
C GLY A 24 9.48 -6.68 -0.30
N VAL A 25 8.84 -7.51 -1.13
CA VAL A 25 8.39 -8.86 -0.75
C VAL A 25 9.58 -9.82 -0.62
N ALA A 26 10.62 -9.68 -1.44
CA ALA A 26 11.85 -10.46 -1.31
C ALA A 26 12.56 -10.25 0.04
N ARG A 27 12.45 -9.04 0.60
CA ARG A 27 13.01 -8.66 1.90
C ARG A 27 12.03 -8.82 3.06
N LEU A 28 10.84 -9.35 2.79
CA LEU A 28 9.80 -9.48 3.81
C LEU A 28 10.15 -10.61 4.76
N GLU A 29 10.31 -10.26 6.03
CA GLU A 29 10.46 -11.18 7.14
C GLU A 29 9.32 -10.94 8.14
N LEU A 30 8.36 -11.86 8.18
CA LEU A 30 7.19 -11.74 9.06
C LEU A 30 6.92 -13.04 9.80
N PRO A 31 6.89 -13.02 11.15
CA PRO A 31 6.42 -14.17 11.91
C PRO A 31 4.91 -14.35 11.71
N ILE A 32 4.50 -15.54 11.32
CA ILE A 32 3.08 -15.91 11.29
C ILE A 32 2.70 -16.38 12.69
N LYS A 33 1.72 -15.72 13.30
CA LYS A 33 1.21 -16.12 14.61
C LYS A 33 -0.31 -16.19 14.57
N LEU A 34 -0.86 -17.25 15.16
CA LEU A 34 -2.28 -17.33 15.47
C LEU A 34 -2.44 -17.37 16.99
N LEU A 35 -3.02 -16.33 17.55
CA LEU A 35 -3.09 -16.12 19.01
C LEU A 35 -1.69 -16.18 19.64
N ARG A 36 -1.41 -17.24 20.42
CA ARG A 36 -0.12 -17.48 21.09
C ARG A 36 0.78 -18.46 20.34
N PHE A 37 0.29 -19.10 19.28
CA PHE A 37 1.02 -20.13 18.57
C PHE A 37 1.79 -19.55 17.39
N SER A 38 3.08 -19.87 17.31
CA SER A 38 3.90 -19.59 16.13
C SER A 38 3.50 -20.57 15.03
N LEU A 39 3.09 -20.05 13.88
CA LEU A 39 2.79 -20.81 12.67
C LEU A 39 3.96 -20.80 11.68
N GLY A 40 5.12 -20.28 12.10
CA GLY A 40 6.33 -20.17 11.29
C GLY A 40 6.67 -18.74 10.89
N HIS A 41 7.41 -18.60 9.80
CA HIS A 41 7.93 -17.33 9.32
C HIS A 41 7.75 -17.23 7.80
N LEU A 42 7.35 -16.05 7.32
CA LEU A 42 7.34 -15.69 5.91
C LEU A 42 8.69 -15.06 5.58
N SER A 43 9.45 -15.67 4.67
CA SER A 43 10.71 -15.14 4.15
C SER A 43 10.87 -15.47 2.66
N GLY A 44 11.71 -14.67 1.98
CA GLY A 44 12.06 -14.89 0.56
C GLY A 44 10.83 -14.91 -0.34
N GLY A 45 9.98 -13.88 -0.24
CA GLY A 45 8.76 -13.83 -1.02
C GLY A 45 8.99 -13.45 -2.48
N GLU A 46 8.18 -13.99 -3.36
CA GLU A 46 8.14 -13.71 -4.79
C GLU A 46 6.71 -13.37 -5.22
N ILE A 47 6.59 -12.46 -6.19
CA ILE A 47 5.31 -12.15 -6.81
C ILE A 47 5.07 -13.12 -7.96
N THR A 48 4.02 -13.93 -7.85
CA THR A 48 3.61 -14.89 -8.89
C THR A 48 2.54 -14.31 -9.82
N ARG A 49 1.85 -13.25 -9.39
CA ARG A 49 0.85 -12.54 -10.18
C ARG A 49 0.76 -11.07 -9.74
N CYS A 50 0.73 -10.15 -10.69
CA CYS A 50 0.40 -8.75 -10.44
C CYS A 50 -0.36 -8.20 -11.65
N THR A 51 -1.65 -7.91 -11.49
CA THR A 51 -2.50 -7.41 -12.57
C THR A 51 -3.30 -6.22 -12.09
N LEU A 52 -3.11 -5.05 -12.70
CA LEU A 52 -3.81 -3.81 -12.39
C LEU A 52 -4.82 -3.52 -13.50
N SER A 53 -6.11 -3.62 -13.18
CA SER A 53 -7.17 -3.10 -14.04
C SER A 53 -8.12 -2.22 -13.24
N PRO A 54 -8.88 -1.32 -13.88
CA PRO A 54 -9.82 -0.42 -13.20
C PRO A 54 -10.84 -1.16 -12.31
N GLU A 55 -11.22 -2.39 -12.67
CA GLU A 55 -12.21 -3.17 -11.94
C GLU A 55 -11.62 -4.10 -10.87
N ALA A 56 -10.38 -4.56 -11.08
CA ALA A 56 -9.75 -5.53 -10.21
C ALA A 56 -8.23 -5.41 -10.21
N TRP A 57 -7.66 -5.37 -9.01
CA TRP A 57 -6.25 -5.60 -8.78
C TRP A 57 -6.06 -6.99 -8.18
N ALA A 58 -5.20 -7.80 -8.80
CA ALA A 58 -4.82 -9.10 -8.25
C ALA A 58 -3.33 -9.15 -7.93
N LEU A 59 -3.01 -9.70 -6.76
CA LEU A 59 -1.66 -9.95 -6.30
C LEU A 59 -1.56 -11.39 -5.83
N GLY A 60 -0.63 -12.15 -6.42
CA GLY A 60 -0.25 -13.48 -5.99
C GLY A 60 1.16 -13.43 -5.43
N LEU A 61 1.34 -13.96 -4.21
CA LEU A 61 2.62 -14.05 -3.53
C LEU A 61 2.92 -15.50 -3.18
N ARG A 62 4.19 -15.89 -3.27
CA ARG A 62 4.70 -17.17 -2.78
C ARG A 62 5.93 -16.92 -1.93
N PHE A 63 6.06 -17.62 -0.82
CA PHE A 63 7.20 -17.51 0.08
C PHE A 63 8.06 -18.76 -0.01
N ALA A 64 9.38 -18.59 0.08
CA ALA A 64 10.33 -19.70 0.08
C ALA A 64 10.07 -20.71 1.21
N SER A 65 9.46 -20.25 2.30
CA SER A 65 9.06 -21.09 3.43
C SER A 65 7.83 -21.98 3.17
N GLY A 66 7.20 -21.87 1.99
CA GLY A 66 6.04 -22.67 1.57
C GLY A 66 4.72 -21.90 1.45
N PRO A 67 4.35 -20.98 2.38
CA PRO A 67 3.11 -20.23 2.30
C PRO A 67 2.92 -19.48 0.98
N ALA A 68 1.68 -19.35 0.56
CA ALA A 68 1.27 -18.51 -0.56
C ALA A 68 0.03 -17.70 -0.19
N LEU A 69 -0.11 -16.56 -0.85
CA LEU A 69 -1.21 -15.63 -0.66
C LEU A 69 -1.74 -15.19 -2.02
N GLU A 70 -3.04 -15.33 -2.21
CA GLU A 70 -3.75 -14.72 -3.33
C GLU A 70 -4.70 -13.65 -2.80
N LEU A 71 -4.52 -12.44 -3.32
CA LEU A 71 -5.28 -11.26 -2.95
C LEU A 71 -5.94 -10.69 -4.19
N ARG A 72 -7.27 -10.50 -4.13
CA ARG A 72 -8.03 -9.77 -5.13
C ARG A 72 -8.70 -8.57 -4.49
N LEU A 73 -8.47 -7.41 -5.08
CA LEU A 73 -8.89 -6.11 -4.60
C LEU A 73 -9.76 -5.45 -5.66
N ARG A 74 -10.82 -4.78 -5.24
CA ARG A 74 -11.61 -3.87 -6.07
C ARG A 74 -11.41 -2.45 -5.56
N PRO A 75 -10.88 -1.52 -6.37
CA PRO A 75 -10.85 -0.12 -5.99
C PRO A 75 -12.29 0.42 -5.93
N LEU A 76 -12.61 1.15 -4.86
CA LEU A 76 -13.93 1.78 -4.68
C LEU A 76 -13.91 3.29 -4.94
N GLY A 77 -12.74 3.83 -5.28
CA GLY A 77 -12.52 5.25 -5.57
C GLY A 77 -11.70 5.97 -4.51
N TYR A 78 -11.25 7.17 -4.88
CA TYR A 78 -10.45 8.06 -4.05
C TYR A 78 -11.29 9.25 -3.59
N TRP A 79 -11.14 9.64 -2.32
CA TRP A 79 -11.75 10.83 -1.75
C TRP A 79 -10.66 11.87 -1.49
N PRO A 80 -10.59 12.94 -2.31
CA PRO A 80 -9.56 13.97 -2.18
C PRO A 80 -9.59 14.71 -0.85
N LYS A 81 -10.79 14.90 -0.29
CA LYS A 81 -10.99 15.32 1.11
C LYS A 81 -11.81 14.20 1.76
N PRO A 82 -11.22 13.29 2.56
CA PRO A 82 -10.08 13.44 3.48
C PRO A 82 -8.75 12.77 3.07
N GLN A 83 -8.44 12.66 1.77
CA GLN A 83 -7.26 11.95 1.23
C GLN A 83 -7.24 10.44 1.50
N VAL A 84 -8.36 9.79 1.20
CA VAL A 84 -8.57 8.35 1.45
C VAL A 84 -8.83 7.60 0.16
N TRP A 85 -8.01 6.58 -0.12
CA TRP A 85 -8.28 5.60 -1.15
C TRP A 85 -9.01 4.40 -0.57
N ARG A 86 -10.20 4.10 -1.09
CA ARG A 86 -11.03 3.00 -0.61
C ARG A 86 -10.84 1.78 -1.50
N ILE A 87 -10.61 0.63 -0.87
CA ILE A 87 -10.36 -0.64 -1.54
C ILE A 87 -11.21 -1.71 -0.86
N ARG A 88 -11.94 -2.52 -1.62
CA ARG A 88 -12.60 -3.72 -1.12
C ARG A 88 -11.72 -4.92 -1.41
N ILE A 89 -11.53 -5.78 -0.42
CA ILE A 89 -10.91 -7.08 -0.61
C ILE A 89 -12.01 -8.05 -1.02
N GLU A 90 -11.93 -8.53 -2.26
CA GLU A 90 -12.87 -9.49 -2.82
C GLU A 90 -12.46 -10.93 -2.49
N ASN A 91 -11.16 -11.18 -2.46
CA ASN A 91 -10.61 -12.49 -2.11
C ASN A 91 -9.32 -12.30 -1.31
N LEU A 92 -9.20 -13.07 -0.23
CA LEU A 92 -7.98 -13.20 0.57
C LEU A 92 -7.81 -14.68 0.87
N HIS A 93 -6.92 -15.33 0.15
CA HIS A 93 -6.71 -16.77 0.25
C HIS A 93 -5.27 -17.11 0.59
N PHE A 94 -5.10 -17.87 1.65
CA PHE A 94 -3.84 -18.44 2.11
C PHE A 94 -3.77 -19.91 1.70
N SER A 95 -2.58 -20.36 1.29
CA SER A 95 -2.31 -21.77 0.97
C SER A 95 -0.84 -22.12 1.26
N GLY A 96 -0.45 -23.39 1.09
CA GLY A 96 0.96 -23.81 1.22
C GLY A 96 1.47 -24.06 2.65
N PHE A 97 0.60 -24.04 3.67
CA PHE A 97 0.96 -24.40 5.05
C PHE A 97 -0.26 -24.87 5.86
N SER A 98 -0.01 -25.59 6.97
CA SER A 98 -1.05 -26.23 7.78
C SER A 98 -2.03 -25.25 8.45
N GLY A 99 -1.59 -24.02 8.73
CA GLY A 99 -2.44 -22.97 9.32
C GLY A 99 -3.32 -22.22 8.32
N ALA A 100 -3.17 -22.46 7.01
CA ALA A 100 -3.89 -21.73 5.97
C ALA A 100 -5.43 -21.82 6.08
N PRO A 101 -6.05 -22.99 6.36
CA PRO A 101 -7.49 -23.09 6.51
C PRO A 101 -8.04 -22.18 7.61
N LEU A 102 -7.33 -22.07 8.74
CA LEU A 102 -7.75 -21.22 9.86
C LEU A 102 -7.71 -19.73 9.49
N LEU A 103 -6.71 -19.29 8.74
CA LEU A 103 -6.64 -17.90 8.27
C LEU A 103 -7.75 -17.60 7.25
N ASN A 104 -8.08 -18.57 6.39
CA ASN A 104 -9.13 -18.44 5.37
C ASN A 104 -10.55 -18.36 5.97
N LEU A 105 -10.77 -18.88 7.18
CA LEU A 105 -12.05 -18.79 7.87
C LEU A 105 -12.32 -17.41 8.48
N ALA A 106 -11.28 -16.61 8.71
CA ALA A 106 -11.39 -15.32 9.40
C ALA A 106 -10.68 -14.18 8.67
N PRO A 107 -11.02 -13.90 7.39
CA PRO A 107 -10.33 -12.88 6.59
C PRO A 107 -10.38 -11.49 7.23
N ALA A 108 -11.52 -11.12 7.84
CA ALA A 108 -11.64 -9.85 8.56
C ALA A 108 -10.61 -9.71 9.69
N ARG A 109 -10.39 -10.77 10.46
CA ARG A 109 -9.42 -10.77 11.57
C ARG A 109 -7.99 -10.69 11.06
N VAL A 110 -7.69 -11.37 9.95
CA VAL A 110 -6.37 -11.28 9.31
C VAL A 110 -6.10 -9.83 8.88
N LEU A 111 -7.09 -9.16 8.29
CA LEU A 111 -6.98 -7.77 7.88
C LEU A 111 -6.82 -6.81 9.05
N GLU A 112 -7.51 -7.02 10.16
CA GLU A 112 -7.32 -6.24 11.38
C GLU A 112 -5.87 -6.33 11.89
N VAL A 113 -5.32 -7.55 11.92
CA VAL A 113 -3.93 -7.77 12.35
C VAL A 113 -2.96 -7.11 11.37
N ALA A 114 -3.16 -7.29 10.06
CA ALA A 114 -2.32 -6.67 9.04
C ALA A 114 -2.38 -5.14 9.11
N THR A 115 -3.57 -4.58 9.29
CA THR A 115 -3.81 -3.13 9.48
C THR A 115 -3.10 -2.62 10.72
N SER A 116 -3.20 -3.34 11.85
CA SER A 116 -2.50 -2.98 13.09
C SER A 116 -0.98 -3.01 12.90
N GLN A 117 -0.44 -4.02 12.22
CA GLN A 117 0.99 -4.10 11.94
C GLN A 117 1.48 -2.99 11.01
N ALA A 118 0.71 -2.68 9.96
CA ALA A 118 1.01 -1.56 9.06
C ALA A 118 1.03 -0.23 9.83
N ASN A 119 0.04 0.00 10.70
CA ASN A 119 -0.06 1.21 11.50
C ASN A 119 1.00 1.32 12.60
N ARG A 120 1.60 0.20 13.05
CA ARG A 120 2.79 0.25 13.92
C ARG A 120 4.01 0.78 13.20
N LYS A 121 4.15 0.50 11.89
CA LYS A 121 5.25 0.99 11.06
C LYS A 121 5.01 2.42 10.55
N LEU A 122 3.76 2.75 10.21
CA LEU A 122 3.36 4.08 9.77
C LEU A 122 1.97 4.41 10.35
N PRO A 123 1.92 5.13 11.48
CA PRO A 123 0.66 5.46 12.16
C PRO A 123 -0.33 6.17 11.23
N GLY A 124 -1.59 5.74 11.32
CA GLY A 124 -2.69 6.33 10.54
C GLY A 124 -2.75 5.91 9.07
N LEU A 125 -1.86 5.04 8.59
CA LEU A 125 -1.83 4.61 7.19
C LEU A 125 -3.11 3.89 6.74
N LEU A 126 -3.60 2.95 7.55
CA LEU A 126 -4.71 2.08 7.20
C LEU A 126 -5.84 2.18 8.24
N SER A 127 -7.07 2.06 7.78
CA SER A 127 -8.22 1.82 8.66
C SER A 127 -9.20 0.85 8.01
N MET A 128 -9.96 0.15 8.85
CA MET A 128 -10.99 -0.80 8.40
C MET A 128 -12.29 -0.05 8.10
N GLY A 129 -12.86 -0.31 6.94
CA GLY A 129 -14.20 0.13 6.55
C GLY A 129 -15.27 -0.89 6.90
N LYS A 130 -16.40 -0.86 6.17
CA LYS A 130 -17.48 -1.84 6.35
C LYS A 130 -17.13 -3.16 5.66
N GLY A 131 -17.22 -4.27 6.38
CA GLY A 131 -16.89 -5.60 5.86
C GLY A 131 -15.40 -5.73 5.56
N LEU A 132 -15.04 -6.23 4.38
CA LEU A 132 -13.64 -6.36 3.93
C LEU A 132 -13.16 -5.12 3.18
N GLU A 133 -13.55 -3.93 3.64
CA GLU A 133 -13.04 -2.66 3.08
C GLU A 133 -11.82 -2.19 3.85
N LEU A 134 -10.80 -1.75 3.12
CA LEU A 134 -9.64 -1.03 3.60
C LEU A 134 -9.68 0.41 3.11
N GLN A 135 -9.32 1.33 3.99
CA GLN A 135 -9.12 2.73 3.69
C GLN A 135 -7.64 3.04 3.84
N VAL A 136 -6.99 3.40 2.74
CA VAL A 136 -5.59 3.83 2.70
C VAL A 136 -5.57 5.35 2.79
N HIS A 137 -5.05 5.87 3.89
CA HIS A 137 -4.85 7.29 4.10
C HIS A 137 -3.55 7.70 3.43
N THR A 138 -3.61 8.60 2.46
CA THR A 138 -2.42 8.97 1.68
C THR A 138 -1.58 10.04 2.36
N ALA A 139 -2.15 10.80 3.30
CA ALA A 139 -1.42 11.87 3.99
C ALA A 139 -0.20 11.36 4.78
N PRO A 140 -0.27 10.27 5.59
CA PRO A 140 0.90 9.71 6.26
C PRO A 140 1.99 9.23 5.28
N LEU A 141 1.61 8.70 4.11
CA LEU A 141 2.57 8.30 3.08
C LEU A 141 3.31 9.50 2.50
N LEU A 142 2.58 10.57 2.16
CA LEU A 142 3.17 11.78 1.62
C LEU A 142 4.10 12.46 2.62
N GLN A 143 3.70 12.52 3.89
CA GLN A 143 4.55 13.05 4.96
C GLN A 143 5.83 12.23 5.12
N LYS A 144 5.72 10.89 5.07
CA LYS A 144 6.90 10.02 5.13
C LYS A 144 7.87 10.29 3.98
N VAL A 145 7.36 10.38 2.75
CA VAL A 145 8.17 10.69 1.55
C VAL A 145 8.84 12.05 1.68
N LEU A 146 8.10 13.08 2.14
CA LEU A 146 8.65 14.42 2.36
C LEU A 146 9.73 14.45 3.44
N SER A 147 9.63 13.58 4.45
CA SER A 147 10.63 13.45 5.51
C SER A 147 11.85 12.59 5.14
N GLU A 148 11.92 12.03 3.94
CA GLU A 148 13.11 11.29 3.51
C GLU A 148 14.28 12.26 3.29
N ALA A 149 15.37 12.06 4.03
CA ALA A 149 16.52 12.97 4.05
C ALA A 149 17.11 13.27 2.66
N SER A 150 17.09 12.29 1.75
CA SER A 150 17.54 12.48 0.36
C SER A 150 16.64 13.42 -0.43
N LEU A 151 15.32 13.37 -0.20
CA LEU A 151 14.36 14.25 -0.84
C LEU A 151 14.38 15.63 -0.20
N GLU A 152 14.43 15.70 1.13
CA GLU A 152 14.53 16.96 1.88
C GLU A 152 15.79 17.74 1.47
N GLY A 153 16.94 17.06 1.36
CA GLY A 153 18.19 17.65 0.86
C GLY A 153 18.06 18.12 -0.58
N ALA A 154 17.50 17.29 -1.47
CA ALA A 154 17.29 17.68 -2.86
C ALA A 154 16.36 18.90 -3.02
N LEU A 155 15.28 18.98 -2.24
CA LEU A 155 14.32 20.09 -2.27
C LEU A 155 14.95 21.40 -1.75
N ARG A 156 15.72 21.35 -0.66
CA ARG A 156 16.41 22.53 -0.13
C ARG A 156 17.56 22.99 -1.02
N GLU A 157 18.44 22.07 -1.41
CA GLU A 157 19.70 22.42 -2.08
C GLU A 157 19.50 22.77 -3.56
N ARG A 158 18.60 22.08 -4.26
CA ARG A 158 18.42 22.29 -5.72
C ARG A 158 17.30 23.25 -6.07
N LEU A 159 16.28 23.35 -5.23
CA LEU A 159 15.08 24.12 -5.54
C LEU A 159 14.87 25.31 -4.59
N GLY A 160 15.67 25.43 -3.52
CA GLY A 160 15.52 26.52 -2.53
C GLY A 160 14.17 26.48 -1.81
N LEU A 161 13.49 25.33 -1.79
CA LEU A 161 12.17 25.19 -1.21
C LEU A 161 12.28 24.89 0.29
N GLU A 162 11.59 25.68 1.11
CA GLU A 162 11.45 25.47 2.55
C GLU A 162 10.73 24.14 2.85
N PRO A 163 11.00 23.49 4.00
CA PRO A 163 10.43 22.20 4.38
C PRO A 163 8.92 22.22 4.67
N GLN A 164 8.27 23.39 4.61
CA GLN A 164 6.83 23.55 4.86
C GLN A 164 5.96 23.31 3.61
N LEU A 165 6.50 22.62 2.59
CA LEU A 165 5.73 22.19 1.42
C LEU A 165 4.60 21.24 1.83
N GLY A 166 3.36 21.72 1.73
CA GLY A 166 2.19 20.86 1.82
C GLY A 166 2.00 20.12 0.50
N LEU A 167 2.10 18.79 0.50
CA LEU A 167 1.64 17.96 -0.62
C LEU A 167 0.26 17.39 -0.32
N GLU A 168 -0.67 17.62 -1.22
CA GLU A 168 -1.99 17.01 -1.21
C GLU A 168 -2.16 16.14 -2.46
N LEU A 169 -2.58 14.90 -2.27
CA LEU A 169 -3.04 14.08 -3.39
C LEU A 169 -4.47 14.51 -3.72
N THR A 170 -4.65 15.03 -4.93
CA THR A 170 -5.94 15.59 -5.38
C THR A 170 -6.70 14.63 -6.27
N GLN A 171 -6.00 13.69 -6.89
CA GLN A 171 -6.59 12.70 -7.79
C GLN A 171 -5.76 11.42 -7.71
N LEU A 172 -6.45 10.27 -7.66
CA LEU A 172 -5.87 8.95 -7.78
C LEU A 172 -6.82 8.12 -8.64
N GLU A 173 -6.33 7.67 -9.78
CA GLU A 173 -7.10 6.91 -10.75
C GLU A 173 -6.35 5.64 -11.13
N LEU A 174 -7.09 4.54 -11.14
CA LEU A 174 -6.59 3.28 -11.66
C LEU A 174 -7.02 3.16 -13.12
N LEU A 175 -6.04 3.08 -13.99
CA LEU A 175 -6.19 2.84 -15.42
C LEU A 175 -5.69 1.42 -15.72
N GLU A 176 -5.96 0.91 -16.91
CA GLU A 176 -5.40 -0.37 -17.34
C GLU A 176 -3.87 -0.33 -17.22
N GLU A 177 -3.32 -1.27 -16.45
CA GLU A 177 -1.90 -1.42 -16.16
C GLU A 177 -1.21 -0.18 -15.53
N LYS A 178 -1.95 0.79 -15.00
CA LYS A 178 -1.38 2.04 -14.49
C LYS A 178 -2.14 2.62 -13.29
N LEU A 179 -1.39 3.28 -12.41
CA LEU A 179 -1.93 4.13 -11.34
C LEU A 179 -1.51 5.57 -11.62
N ALA A 180 -2.48 6.43 -11.93
CA ALA A 180 -2.28 7.85 -12.15
C ALA A 180 -2.54 8.63 -10.84
N LEU A 181 -1.61 9.51 -10.47
CA LEU A 181 -1.68 10.34 -9.28
C LEU A 181 -1.50 11.81 -9.66
N THR A 182 -2.36 12.69 -9.15
CA THR A 182 -2.14 14.14 -9.19
C THR A 182 -1.82 14.66 -7.80
N LEU A 183 -0.62 15.18 -7.63
CA LEU A 183 -0.19 15.89 -6.43
C LEU A 183 -0.29 17.40 -6.64
N GLN A 184 -0.72 18.10 -5.60
CA GLN A 184 -0.68 19.56 -5.52
C GLN A 184 0.25 19.97 -4.39
N GLY A 185 1.29 20.73 -4.73
CA GLY A 185 2.15 21.42 -3.78
C GLY A 185 1.57 22.78 -3.41
N ARG A 186 1.62 23.11 -2.12
CA ARG A 186 1.40 24.47 -1.60
C ARG A 186 2.66 24.92 -0.87
N ALA A 187 3.20 26.07 -1.30
CA ALA A 187 4.32 26.78 -0.68
C ALA A 187 3.83 28.15 -0.19
#